data_AF-A0A7S3CTP4-F1
#
_entry.id   AF-A0A7S3CTP4-F1
#
_cell.length_a   1.000
_cell.length_b   1.000
_cell.length_c   1.000
_cell.angle_alpha   90.00
_cell.angle_beta   90.00
_cell.angle_gamma   90.00
#
_symmetry.space_group_name_H-M   'P 1'
#
loop_
_entity.id
_entity.type
_entity.pdbx_description
1 polymer ?
#
loop_
_entity_poly.entity_id
_entity_poly.type
_entity_poly.pdbx_seq_one_letter_code
_entity_poly.pdbx_strand_id
1 'polypeptide(L)'
;MGYLALFAVGVTKFLLGKNKNEQIAMDWRKNAVQVFRQEFDHVGCNSDAQSLALMQRSYSEYEYFASGRQNVFYAEANLSLRKRHCLFTTLLFDLTSQTEDLVQFNIPLNLPKNMPLEFLVCRRKDLKGRVSKLTNPGNFIKNPNSKHFKLSEAEASSKNSLMVLAEHDEISNNLIDQEVGLVLAKYGSLINLIHVTDLKQYNNFPLFLRAELQLTSESEEAQYTLLGLMLRLADNVAAYRMSQTVVQKCEKSRKQQKQEEQMQVKQAQ
;
A
#
# COMPACT_ATOMS: atom_id res chain seq x y z
N MET A 1 0.94 -7.38 47.92
CA MET A 1 -0.25 -6.70 47.37
C MET A 1 0.05 -5.92 46.09
N GLY A 2 1.08 -5.06 46.03
CA GLY A 2 1.39 -4.25 44.82
C GLY A 2 1.68 -5.06 43.54
N TYR A 3 2.43 -6.16 43.62
CA TYR A 3 2.75 -6.98 42.45
C TYR A 3 1.54 -7.69 41.84
N LEU A 4 0.57 -8.12 42.66
CA LEU A 4 -0.67 -8.73 42.19
C LEU A 4 -1.57 -7.71 41.47
N ALA A 5 -1.62 -6.48 41.97
CA ALA A 5 -2.35 -5.39 41.32
C ALA A 5 -1.73 -5.03 39.96
N LEU A 6 -0.39 -4.93 39.87
CA LEU A 6 0.32 -4.67 38.62
C LEU A 6 0.09 -5.78 37.60
N PHE A 7 0.15 -7.04 38.04
CA PHE A 7 -0.13 -8.20 37.21
C PHE A 7 -1.58 -8.20 36.69
N ALA A 8 -2.56 -7.92 37.55
CA ALA A 8 -3.96 -7.84 37.16
C ALA A 8 -4.24 -6.72 36.14
N VAL A 9 -3.63 -5.54 36.33
CA VAL A 9 -3.69 -4.44 35.35
C VAL A 9 -3.09 -4.87 34.02
N GLY A 10 -1.95 -5.57 34.07
CA GLY A 10 -1.27 -6.06 32.88
C GLY A 10 -2.11 -7.05 32.07
N VAL A 11 -2.70 -8.04 32.74
CA VAL A 11 -3.60 -9.01 32.11
C VAL A 11 -4.84 -8.33 31.53
N THR A 12 -5.44 -7.38 32.27
CA THR A 12 -6.62 -6.65 31.80
C THR A 12 -6.32 -5.85 30.53
N LYS A 13 -5.21 -5.11 30.51
CA LYS A 13 -4.77 -4.35 29.33
C LYS A 13 -4.45 -5.26 28.15
N PHE A 14 -3.80 -6.40 28.40
CA PHE A 14 -3.53 -7.39 27.36
C PHE A 14 -4.83 -7.89 26.71
N LEU A 15 -5.81 -8.32 27.52
CA LEU A 15 -7.09 -8.85 27.02
C LEU A 15 -7.89 -7.76 26.28
N LEU A 16 -8.01 -6.57 26.84
CA LEU A 16 -8.70 -5.45 26.20
C LEU A 16 -8.03 -5.04 24.89
N GLY A 17 -6.70 -4.98 24.87
CA GLY A 17 -5.92 -4.63 23.68
C GLY A 17 -6.06 -5.66 22.58
N LYS A 18 -6.01 -6.96 22.93
CA LYS A 18 -6.24 -8.07 22.00
C LYS A 18 -7.65 -7.99 21.40
N ASN A 19 -8.67 -7.89 22.24
CA ASN A 19 -10.06 -7.84 21.79
C ASN A 19 -10.34 -6.61 20.92
N LYS A 20 -9.72 -5.47 21.23
CA LYS A 20 -9.87 -4.26 20.41
C LYS A 20 -9.26 -4.42 19.01
N ASN A 21 -8.09 -5.04 18.92
CA ASN A 21 -7.46 -5.32 17.63
C ASN A 21 -8.29 -6.29 16.80
N GLU A 22 -8.81 -7.34 17.44
CA GLU A 22 -9.71 -8.29 16.78
C GLU A 22 -10.98 -7.61 16.25
N GLN A 23 -11.59 -6.72 17.05
CA GLN A 23 -12.74 -5.93 16.63
C GLN A 23 -12.44 -5.09 15.39
N ILE A 24 -11.33 -4.34 15.39
CA ILE A 24 -10.93 -3.50 14.25
C ILE A 24 -10.73 -4.34 12.99
N ALA A 25 -10.08 -5.50 13.11
CA ALA A 25 -9.86 -6.41 11.99
C ALA A 25 -11.20 -6.95 11.43
N MET A 26 -12.12 -7.35 12.31
CA MET A 26 -13.44 -7.84 11.92
C MET A 26 -14.31 -6.76 11.28
N ASP A 27 -14.24 -5.52 11.77
CA ASP A 27 -14.94 -4.36 11.20
C ASP A 27 -14.42 -4.04 9.79
N TRP A 28 -13.08 -3.98 9.62
CA TRP A 28 -12.47 -3.82 8.30
C TRP A 28 -12.90 -4.93 7.34
N ARG A 29 -12.89 -6.19 7.80
CA ARG A 29 -13.26 -7.36 7.00
C ARG A 29 -14.69 -7.24 6.49
N LYS A 30 -15.64 -6.85 7.36
CA LYS A 30 -17.05 -6.72 7.00
C LYS A 30 -17.22 -5.82 5.77
N ASN A 31 -16.46 -4.74 5.69
CA ASN A 31 -16.49 -3.79 4.58
C ASN A 31 -15.71 -4.31 3.36
N ALA A 32 -14.49 -4.81 3.57
CA ALA A 32 -13.61 -5.28 2.51
C ALA A 32 -14.19 -6.49 1.75
N VAL A 33 -14.83 -7.42 2.46
CA VAL A 33 -15.47 -8.61 1.87
C VAL A 33 -16.53 -8.24 0.84
N GLN A 34 -17.27 -7.15 1.05
CA GLN A 34 -18.32 -6.73 0.11
C GLN A 34 -17.72 -6.34 -1.24
N VAL A 35 -16.61 -5.59 -1.24
CA VAL A 35 -15.87 -5.23 -2.46
C VAL A 35 -15.25 -6.48 -3.08
N PHE A 36 -14.52 -7.28 -2.29
CA PHE A 36 -13.82 -8.44 -2.82
C PHE A 36 -14.75 -9.46 -3.47
N ARG A 37 -15.96 -9.69 -2.93
CA ARG A 37 -16.94 -10.62 -3.52
C ARG A 37 -17.52 -10.16 -4.86
N GLN A 38 -17.57 -8.86 -5.11
CA GLN A 38 -18.05 -8.33 -6.38
C GLN A 38 -16.97 -8.41 -7.46
N GLU A 39 -15.72 -8.37 -7.03
CA GLU A 39 -14.56 -8.09 -7.87
C GLU A 39 -13.64 -9.29 -8.10
N PHE A 40 -13.81 -10.37 -7.33
CA PHE A 40 -12.99 -11.60 -7.36
C PHE A 40 -13.85 -12.86 -7.26
N ASP A 41 -13.49 -13.91 -8.01
CA ASP A 41 -14.18 -15.20 -7.99
C ASP A 41 -13.95 -15.99 -6.69
N HIS A 42 -12.74 -15.88 -6.12
CA HIS A 42 -12.32 -16.63 -4.94
C HIS A 42 -11.89 -15.66 -3.85
N VAL A 43 -12.49 -15.79 -2.67
CA VAL A 43 -12.36 -14.82 -1.59
C VAL A 43 -12.19 -15.57 -0.28
N GLY A 44 -11.12 -15.28 0.47
CA GLY A 44 -10.83 -15.89 1.77
C GLY A 44 -9.53 -16.70 1.82
N CYS A 45 -9.20 -17.14 3.04
CA CYS A 45 -7.93 -17.80 3.37
C CYS A 45 -8.00 -19.33 3.44
N ASN A 46 -9.19 -19.93 3.34
CA ASN A 46 -9.35 -21.39 3.38
C ASN A 46 -9.67 -21.95 1.99
N SER A 47 -9.46 -23.25 1.84
CA SER A 47 -9.87 -24.04 0.67
C SER A 47 -11.37 -23.95 0.37
N ASP A 48 -12.19 -23.62 1.37
CA ASP A 48 -13.60 -23.32 1.18
C ASP A 48 -13.73 -21.92 0.59
N ALA A 49 -14.15 -21.83 -0.68
CA ALA A 49 -14.38 -20.57 -1.40
C ALA A 49 -15.41 -19.61 -0.75
N GLN A 50 -16.09 -20.06 0.32
CA GLN A 50 -17.04 -19.29 1.12
C GLN A 50 -16.50 -18.90 2.51
N SER A 51 -15.28 -19.34 2.87
CA SER A 51 -14.68 -19.00 4.16
C SER A 51 -14.23 -17.54 4.16
N LEU A 52 -15.06 -16.68 4.73
CA LEU A 52 -14.72 -15.28 4.99
C LEU A 52 -13.75 -15.11 6.16
N ALA A 53 -13.00 -16.13 6.54
CA ALA A 53 -12.09 -16.05 7.68
C ALA A 53 -10.93 -15.09 7.36
N LEU A 54 -10.66 -14.16 8.28
CA LEU A 54 -9.38 -13.46 8.35
C LEU A 54 -8.35 -14.42 8.93
N MET A 55 -7.16 -14.48 8.34
CA MET A 55 -6.06 -15.24 8.93
C MET A 55 -5.38 -14.38 9.99
N GLN A 56 -5.42 -14.80 11.25
CA GLN A 56 -4.69 -14.14 12.32
C GLN A 56 -3.24 -14.64 12.34
N ARG A 57 -2.27 -13.76 12.05
CA ARG A 57 -0.83 -14.05 12.16
C ARG A 57 -0.30 -13.76 13.57
N SER A 58 -0.78 -12.68 14.17
CA SER A 58 -0.46 -12.31 15.54
C SER A 58 -1.62 -11.52 16.18
N TYR A 59 -1.50 -11.10 17.44
CA TYR A 59 -2.52 -10.26 18.09
C TYR A 59 -2.64 -8.84 17.49
N SER A 60 -1.75 -8.47 16.58
CA SER A 60 -1.75 -7.19 15.87
C SER A 60 -1.75 -7.34 14.34
N GLU A 61 -1.57 -8.54 13.81
CA GLU A 61 -1.40 -8.76 12.37
C GLU A 61 -2.44 -9.74 11.86
N TYR A 62 -3.17 -9.32 10.83
CA TYR A 62 -4.21 -10.10 10.18
C TYR A 62 -4.01 -10.05 8.67
N GLU A 63 -4.33 -11.14 7.99
CA GLU A 63 -4.17 -11.25 6.54
C GLU A 63 -5.48 -11.71 5.89
N TYR A 64 -5.69 -11.24 4.67
CA TYR A 64 -6.82 -11.59 3.84
C TYR A 64 -6.39 -11.79 2.39
N PHE A 65 -6.94 -12.80 1.74
CA PHE A 65 -6.61 -13.15 0.36
C PHE A 65 -7.84 -13.15 -0.53
N ALA A 66 -7.67 -12.71 -1.78
CA ALA A 66 -8.65 -12.82 -2.84
C ALA A 66 -7.94 -13.14 -4.17
N SER A 67 -8.58 -13.89 -5.06
CA SER A 67 -8.03 -14.30 -6.36
C SER A 67 -9.13 -14.56 -7.40
N GLY A 68 -8.76 -14.71 -8.66
CA GLY A 68 -9.71 -14.91 -9.76
C GLY A 68 -10.19 -13.63 -10.46
N ARG A 69 -9.58 -12.47 -10.18
CA ARG A 69 -9.79 -11.27 -11.00
C ARG A 69 -8.91 -11.32 -12.25
N GLN A 70 -9.43 -10.85 -13.38
CA GLN A 70 -8.63 -10.64 -14.60
C GLN A 70 -7.46 -9.68 -14.35
N ASN A 71 -6.31 -9.92 -14.99
CA ASN A 71 -5.09 -9.10 -14.93
C ASN A 71 -4.41 -9.00 -13.55
N VAL A 72 -4.88 -9.74 -12.55
CA VAL A 72 -4.33 -9.80 -11.20
C VAL A 72 -4.08 -11.25 -10.84
N PHE A 73 -2.90 -11.58 -10.29
CA PHE A 73 -2.64 -12.95 -9.82
C PHE A 73 -3.45 -13.25 -8.55
N TYR A 74 -3.35 -12.36 -7.56
CA TYR A 74 -4.14 -12.36 -6.34
C TYR A 74 -4.11 -10.95 -5.73
N ALA A 75 -4.96 -10.69 -4.75
CA ALA A 75 -4.88 -9.53 -3.88
C ALA A 75 -4.72 -10.02 -2.45
N GLU A 76 -3.67 -9.54 -1.79
CA GLU A 76 -3.41 -9.78 -0.37
C GLU A 76 -3.58 -8.46 0.38
N ALA A 77 -4.31 -8.50 1.49
CA ALA A 77 -4.46 -7.37 2.39
C ALA A 77 -3.92 -7.73 3.78
N ASN A 78 -2.86 -7.04 4.19
CA ASN A 78 -2.17 -7.26 5.45
C ASN A 78 -2.49 -6.10 6.40
N LEU A 79 -3.22 -6.38 7.46
CA LEU A 79 -3.56 -5.42 8.50
C LEU A 79 -2.46 -5.45 9.55
N SER A 80 -1.81 -4.31 9.75
CA SER A 80 -0.81 -4.07 10.78
C SER A 80 -1.37 -3.09 11.79
N LEU A 81 -1.93 -3.62 12.87
CA LEU A 81 -2.54 -2.83 13.94
C LEU A 81 -1.53 -2.47 15.01
N ARG A 82 -1.78 -1.39 15.75
CA ARG A 82 -0.99 -1.06 16.94
C ARG A 82 -1.00 -2.20 17.95
N LYS A 83 0.13 -2.45 18.61
CA LYS A 83 0.28 -3.52 19.62
C LYS A 83 -0.33 -3.14 20.96
N ARG A 84 -1.64 -2.87 20.98
CA ARG A 84 -2.42 -2.45 22.17
C ARG A 84 -2.38 -3.45 23.33
N HIS A 85 -2.11 -4.72 23.02
CA HIS A 85 -1.97 -5.79 24.01
C HIS A 85 -0.62 -5.75 24.75
N CYS A 86 0.39 -5.05 24.22
CA CYS A 86 1.73 -5.00 24.77
C CYS A 86 1.92 -3.77 25.66
N LEU A 87 2.00 -4.00 26.97
CA LEU A 87 2.22 -2.93 27.96
C LEU A 87 3.50 -2.14 27.70
N PHE A 88 4.59 -2.81 27.32
CA PHE A 88 5.85 -2.14 27.02
C PHE A 88 5.71 -1.21 25.81
N THR A 89 5.00 -1.64 24.77
CA THR A 89 4.73 -0.78 23.61
C THR A 89 3.89 0.43 24.01
N THR A 90 2.79 0.20 24.75
CA THR A 90 1.89 1.29 25.16
C THR A 90 2.51 2.27 26.17
N LEU A 91 3.37 1.80 27.08
CA LEU A 91 3.94 2.63 28.15
C LEU A 91 5.29 3.27 27.78
N LEU A 92 6.07 2.69 26.86
CA LEU A 92 7.41 3.19 26.52
C LEU A 92 7.49 3.75 25.10
N PHE A 93 6.84 3.10 24.14
CA PHE A 93 7.00 3.43 22.72
C PHE A 93 5.91 4.39 22.21
N ASP A 94 4.65 4.20 22.60
CA ASP A 94 3.55 5.05 22.14
C ASP A 94 3.65 6.50 22.64
N LEU A 95 4.44 6.78 23.68
CA LEU A 95 4.73 8.16 24.10
C LEU A 95 5.60 8.94 23.11
N THR A 96 6.41 8.24 22.31
CA THR A 96 7.40 8.87 21.41
C THR A 96 7.11 8.65 19.94
N SER A 97 6.37 7.58 19.60
CA SER A 97 6.03 7.23 18.23
C SER A 97 4.51 7.12 18.08
N GLN A 98 3.94 7.97 17.22
CA GLN A 98 2.55 7.84 16.79
C GLN A 98 2.48 6.69 15.78
N THR A 99 2.42 5.46 16.30
CA THR A 99 2.11 4.28 15.48
C THR A 99 0.74 4.48 14.84
N GLU A 100 0.45 3.98 13.65
CA GLU A 100 -0.87 4.08 13.00
C GLU A 100 -1.36 2.66 12.74
N ASP A 101 -2.67 2.43 12.76
CA ASP A 101 -3.21 1.16 12.24
C ASP A 101 -3.17 1.25 10.72
N LEU A 102 -2.57 0.26 10.06
CA LEU A 102 -2.35 0.28 8.62
C LEU A 102 -2.96 -0.96 7.98
N VAL A 103 -3.43 -0.80 6.74
CA VAL A 103 -3.71 -1.90 5.83
C VAL A 103 -2.80 -1.78 4.62
N GLN A 104 -2.06 -2.84 4.33
CA GLN A 104 -1.19 -2.94 3.18
C GLN A 104 -1.82 -3.88 2.15
N PHE A 105 -2.12 -3.35 0.97
CA PHE A 105 -2.54 -4.13 -0.18
C PHE A 105 -1.32 -4.50 -1.02
N ASN A 106 -1.24 -5.79 -1.38
CA ASN A 106 -0.20 -6.41 -2.17
C ASN A 106 -0.88 -7.08 -3.36
N ILE A 107 -0.73 -6.49 -4.54
CA ILE A 107 -1.44 -6.89 -5.76
C ILE A 107 -0.42 -7.14 -6.88
N PRO A 108 0.04 -8.39 -7.05
CA PRO A 108 0.82 -8.78 -8.23
C PRO A 108 -0.05 -8.76 -9.48
N LEU A 109 0.41 -8.02 -10.50
CA LEU A 109 -0.31 -7.83 -11.74
C LEU A 109 0.12 -8.89 -12.77
N ASN A 110 -0.87 -9.50 -13.42
CA ASN A 110 -0.67 -10.50 -14.47
C ASN A 110 -0.93 -9.87 -15.83
N LEU A 111 0.11 -9.28 -16.43
CA LEU A 111 0.02 -8.66 -17.75
C LEU A 111 0.63 -9.57 -18.84
N PRO A 112 0.05 -9.62 -20.05
CA PRO A 112 0.58 -10.45 -21.13
C PRO A 112 1.91 -9.95 -21.69
N LYS A 113 2.27 -8.69 -21.43
CA LYS A 113 3.53 -8.08 -21.87
C LYS A 113 4.26 -7.49 -20.67
N ASN A 114 5.58 -7.65 -20.66
CA ASN A 114 6.43 -6.95 -19.71
C ASN A 114 6.31 -5.44 -19.94
N MET A 115 5.94 -4.73 -18.89
CA MET A 115 5.70 -3.29 -18.89
C MET A 115 6.69 -2.67 -17.87
N PRO A 116 7.78 -2.02 -18.33
CA PRO A 116 8.67 -1.31 -17.43
C PRO A 116 7.94 -0.08 -16.89
N LEU A 117 7.77 0.00 -15.58
CA LEU A 117 6.89 0.98 -14.95
C LEU A 117 7.35 1.23 -13.52
N GLU A 118 7.63 2.49 -13.19
CA GLU A 118 7.81 2.95 -11.81
C GLU A 118 6.88 4.15 -11.58
N PHE A 119 5.99 4.01 -10.61
CA PHE A 119 5.01 5.02 -10.21
C PHE A 119 4.81 4.97 -8.70
N LEU A 120 4.98 6.11 -8.04
CA LEU A 120 4.95 6.23 -6.60
C LEU A 120 4.09 7.41 -6.18
N VAL A 121 3.16 7.18 -5.25
CA VAL A 121 2.42 8.22 -4.54
C VAL A 121 2.70 8.05 -3.05
N CYS A 122 3.14 9.10 -2.37
CA CYS A 122 3.31 9.05 -0.93
C CYS A 122 3.16 10.43 -0.30
N ARG A 123 3.05 10.47 1.03
CA ARG A 123 3.03 11.74 1.77
C ARG A 123 4.36 12.46 1.63
N ARG A 124 4.33 13.79 1.50
CA ARG A 124 5.54 14.62 1.36
C ARG A 124 6.54 14.40 2.49
N LYS A 125 6.07 14.31 3.74
CA LYS A 125 6.92 14.04 4.91
C LYS A 125 7.70 12.71 4.82
N ASP A 126 7.13 11.71 4.13
CA ASP A 126 7.68 10.36 4.04
C ASP A 126 8.55 10.19 2.79
N LEU A 127 8.47 11.12 1.82
CA LEU A 127 9.09 11.02 0.49
C LEU A 127 10.58 10.68 0.57
N LYS A 128 11.37 11.45 1.33
CA LYS A 128 12.83 11.25 1.42
C LYS A 128 13.17 9.85 1.96
N GLY A 129 12.46 9.41 3.01
CA GLY A 129 12.69 8.11 3.64
C GLY A 129 12.18 6.94 2.81
N ARG A 130 11.15 7.13 1.97
CA ARG A 130 10.65 6.12 1.04
C ARG A 130 11.59 5.98 -0.16
N VAL A 131 11.95 7.08 -0.80
CA VAL A 131 12.87 7.10 -1.95
C VAL A 131 14.24 6.53 -1.59
N SER A 132 14.76 6.78 -0.38
CA SER A 132 16.04 6.19 0.05
C SER A 132 15.99 4.68 0.29
N LYS A 133 14.80 4.11 0.49
CA LYS A 133 14.59 2.66 0.70
C LYS A 133 14.24 1.93 -0.60
N LEU A 134 13.91 2.67 -1.66
CA LEU A 134 13.81 2.07 -2.99
C LEU A 134 15.19 1.57 -3.37
N THR A 135 15.24 0.44 -4.07
CA THR A 135 16.49 -0.14 -4.58
C THR A 135 17.31 0.88 -5.36
N ASN A 136 16.65 1.92 -5.91
CA ASN A 136 17.30 3.09 -6.48
C ASN A 136 16.81 4.43 -5.88
N PRO A 137 17.74 5.30 -5.46
CA PRO A 137 17.41 6.63 -5.00
C PRO A 137 17.04 7.54 -6.19
N GLY A 138 15.74 7.66 -6.49
CA GLY A 138 15.12 8.86 -7.06
C GLY A 138 15.58 9.40 -8.43
N ASN A 139 16.61 8.85 -9.08
CA ASN A 139 17.20 9.44 -10.29
C ASN A 139 16.28 9.33 -11.52
N PHE A 140 15.39 8.33 -11.51
CA PHE A 140 14.50 8.04 -12.65
C PHE A 140 13.08 8.55 -12.44
N ILE A 141 12.64 8.72 -11.19
CA ILE A 141 11.30 9.19 -10.86
C ILE A 141 11.30 10.69 -10.57
N LYS A 142 10.44 11.43 -11.25
CA LYS A 142 10.29 12.88 -11.10
C LYS A 142 8.84 13.21 -10.77
N ASN A 143 8.60 14.41 -10.26
CA ASN A 143 7.23 14.88 -10.07
C ASN A 143 6.60 15.18 -11.44
N PRO A 144 5.65 14.37 -11.91
CA PRO A 144 5.11 14.51 -13.24
C PRO A 144 3.96 15.52 -13.25
N ASN A 145 3.67 16.12 -14.41
CA ASN A 145 2.48 16.94 -14.57
C ASN A 145 1.22 16.04 -14.68
N SER A 146 0.58 15.80 -13.53
CA SER A 146 -0.62 14.98 -13.41
C SER A 146 -1.88 15.85 -13.61
N LYS A 147 -2.53 15.71 -14.77
CA LYS A 147 -3.67 16.53 -15.19
C LYS A 147 -4.86 16.41 -14.23
N HIS A 148 -5.12 15.19 -13.75
CA HIS A 148 -6.29 14.84 -12.93
C HIS A 148 -6.04 14.93 -11.43
N PHE A 149 -4.82 15.23 -10.99
CA PHE A 149 -4.48 15.41 -9.58
C PHE A 149 -3.73 16.72 -9.39
N LYS A 150 -4.48 17.75 -8.97
CA LYS A 150 -3.96 19.07 -8.68
C LYS A 150 -4.41 19.48 -7.28
N LEU A 151 -3.44 19.79 -6.43
CA LEU A 151 -3.69 20.34 -5.10
C LEU A 151 -3.65 21.87 -5.19
N SER A 152 -4.43 22.54 -4.34
CA SER A 152 -4.28 23.99 -4.15
C SER A 152 -2.90 24.31 -3.57
N GLU A 153 -2.41 25.55 -3.69
CA GLU A 153 -1.09 25.94 -3.17
C GLU A 153 -0.96 25.73 -1.65
N ALA A 154 -2.06 25.95 -0.91
CA ALA A 154 -2.13 25.72 0.53
C ALA A 154 -2.04 24.23 0.88
N GLU A 155 -2.78 23.38 0.18
CA GLU A 155 -2.74 21.92 0.39
C GLU A 155 -1.41 21.34 -0.06
N ALA A 156 -0.88 21.81 -1.18
CA ALA A 156 0.42 21.43 -1.67
C ALA A 156 1.46 21.67 -0.57
N SER A 157 1.44 22.80 0.12
CA SER A 157 2.41 23.15 1.18
C SER A 157 2.35 22.27 2.44
N SER A 158 1.27 21.50 2.63
CA SER A 158 1.12 20.62 3.79
C SER A 158 2.14 19.47 3.81
N LYS A 159 2.61 19.07 5.00
CA LYS A 159 3.50 17.91 5.18
C LYS A 159 2.81 16.57 4.87
N ASN A 160 1.49 16.52 5.03
CA ASN A 160 0.67 15.35 4.75
C ASN A 160 0.13 15.36 3.31
N SER A 161 0.51 16.34 2.49
CA SER A 161 0.11 16.36 1.08
C SER A 161 0.70 15.17 0.33
N LEU A 162 -0.08 14.62 -0.60
CA LEU A 162 0.41 13.57 -1.47
C LEU A 162 1.31 14.15 -2.55
N MET A 163 2.42 13.47 -2.78
CA MET A 163 3.35 13.71 -3.86
C MET A 163 3.28 12.53 -4.82
N VAL A 164 3.12 12.82 -6.10
CA VAL A 164 3.18 11.82 -7.18
C VAL A 164 4.58 11.89 -7.78
N LEU A 165 5.20 10.74 -7.95
CA LEU A 165 6.44 10.56 -8.67
C LEU A 165 6.25 9.47 -9.73
N ALA A 166 6.72 9.73 -10.95
CA ALA A 166 6.69 8.75 -12.03
C ALA A 166 7.91 8.96 -12.93
N GLU A 167 8.25 7.96 -13.73
CA GLU A 167 9.31 8.11 -14.73
C GLU A 167 8.94 9.04 -15.88
N HIS A 168 7.63 9.15 -16.16
CA HIS A 168 7.12 9.97 -17.25
C HIS A 168 5.72 10.52 -16.94
N ASP A 169 5.42 11.70 -17.47
CA ASP A 169 4.09 12.33 -17.32
C ASP A 169 2.97 11.48 -17.93
N GLU A 170 3.28 10.73 -18.98
CA GLU A 170 2.31 9.84 -19.62
C GLU A 170 1.85 8.75 -18.65
N ILE A 171 2.74 8.23 -17.81
CA ILE A 171 2.42 7.20 -16.82
C ILE A 171 1.44 7.76 -15.80
N SER A 172 1.77 8.89 -15.17
CA SER A 172 0.90 9.45 -14.12
C SER A 172 -0.47 9.82 -14.66
N ASN A 173 -0.56 10.34 -15.89
CA ASN A 173 -1.83 10.74 -16.51
C ASN A 173 -2.72 9.56 -16.93
N ASN A 174 -2.15 8.39 -17.22
CA ASN A 174 -2.93 7.19 -17.54
C ASN A 174 -3.34 6.42 -16.29
N LEU A 175 -2.49 6.40 -15.26
CA LEU A 175 -2.79 5.73 -14.00
C LEU A 175 -3.78 6.54 -13.15
N ILE A 176 -3.59 7.86 -13.10
CA ILE A 176 -4.48 8.80 -12.41
C ILE A 176 -5.48 9.34 -13.42
N ASP A 177 -6.58 8.59 -13.60
CA ASP A 177 -7.76 9.10 -14.30
C ASP A 177 -8.53 10.12 -13.43
N GLN A 178 -9.63 10.65 -13.96
CA GLN A 178 -10.44 11.65 -13.26
C GLN A 178 -11.00 11.13 -11.92
N GLU A 179 -11.43 9.88 -11.85
CA GLU A 179 -12.01 9.30 -10.64
C GLU A 179 -10.93 9.06 -9.59
N VAL A 180 -9.81 8.46 -9.99
CA VAL A 180 -8.61 8.29 -9.16
C VAL A 180 -8.18 9.64 -8.59
N GLY A 181 -8.10 10.67 -9.44
CA GLY A 181 -7.73 12.02 -9.02
C GLY A 181 -8.64 12.62 -7.94
N LEU A 182 -9.96 12.44 -8.07
CA LEU A 182 -10.94 12.89 -7.07
C LEU A 182 -10.79 12.15 -5.74
N VAL A 183 -10.60 10.83 -5.78
CA VAL A 183 -10.42 10.02 -4.57
C VAL A 183 -9.10 10.37 -3.87
N LEU A 184 -8.01 10.56 -4.63
CA LEU A 184 -6.72 10.99 -4.09
C LEU A 184 -6.81 12.37 -3.41
N ALA A 185 -7.59 13.30 -3.98
CA ALA A 185 -7.81 14.61 -3.38
C ALA A 185 -8.66 14.53 -2.10
N LYS A 186 -9.75 13.74 -2.11
CA LYS A 186 -10.68 13.59 -0.97
C LYS A 186 -10.06 12.83 0.21
N TYR A 187 -9.35 11.73 -0.07
CA TYR A 187 -8.87 10.79 0.97
C TYR A 187 -7.34 10.73 1.07
N GLY A 188 -6.62 11.68 0.47
CA GLY A 188 -5.15 11.64 0.42
C GLY A 188 -4.46 11.63 1.77
N SER A 189 -5.11 12.13 2.83
CA SER A 189 -4.59 12.07 4.20
C SER A 189 -4.46 10.64 4.74
N LEU A 190 -5.27 9.71 4.23
CA LEU A 190 -5.30 8.30 4.64
C LEU A 190 -4.33 7.43 3.83
N ILE A 191 -3.74 7.97 2.77
CA ILE A 191 -2.84 7.24 1.88
C ILE A 191 -1.40 7.48 2.35
N ASN A 192 -0.73 6.42 2.79
CA ASN A 192 0.67 6.49 3.19
C ASN A 192 1.58 6.21 1.99
N LEU A 193 1.21 5.23 1.17
CA LEU A 193 1.97 4.79 0.01
C LEU A 193 1.04 4.18 -1.05
N ILE A 194 1.29 4.49 -2.31
CA ILE A 194 0.88 3.68 -3.46
C ILE A 194 2.14 3.54 -4.31
N HIS A 195 2.55 2.32 -4.62
CA HIS A 195 3.74 2.05 -5.39
C HIS A 195 3.47 0.97 -6.42
N VAL A 196 3.67 1.30 -7.70
CA VAL A 196 3.61 0.36 -8.81
C VAL A 196 5.00 0.27 -9.42
N THR A 197 5.56 -0.93 -9.43
CA THR A 197 6.97 -1.13 -9.79
C THR A 197 7.21 -2.47 -10.48
N ASP A 198 8.07 -2.47 -11.50
CA ASP A 198 8.65 -3.67 -12.13
C ASP A 198 10.01 -4.06 -11.52
N LEU A 199 10.55 -3.27 -10.60
CA LEU A 199 11.91 -3.42 -10.04
C LEU A 199 12.05 -4.51 -8.99
N LYS A 200 11.05 -5.40 -8.86
CA LYS A 200 11.07 -6.55 -7.93
C LYS A 200 11.45 -6.18 -6.49
N GLN A 201 11.15 -4.96 -6.07
CA GLN A 201 11.52 -4.46 -4.74
C GLN A 201 10.85 -5.25 -3.61
N TYR A 202 9.65 -5.75 -3.85
CA TYR A 202 8.82 -6.40 -2.83
C TYR A 202 8.73 -7.92 -3.01
N ASN A 203 8.89 -8.40 -4.23
CA ASN A 203 8.74 -9.81 -4.62
C ASN A 203 9.28 -10.01 -6.03
N ASN A 204 9.23 -11.26 -6.49
CA ASN A 204 9.76 -11.65 -7.80
C ASN A 204 8.77 -11.51 -8.97
N PHE A 205 7.57 -10.95 -8.75
CA PHE A 205 6.59 -10.76 -9.82
C PHE A 205 7.08 -9.69 -10.83
N PRO A 206 6.69 -9.81 -12.12
CA PRO A 206 7.13 -8.87 -13.15
C PRO A 206 6.66 -7.44 -12.93
N LEU A 207 5.45 -7.26 -12.37
CA LEU A 207 4.88 -5.97 -12.04
C LEU A 207 4.05 -6.10 -10.77
N PHE A 208 4.22 -5.16 -9.86
CA PHE A 208 3.59 -5.25 -8.55
C PHE A 208 3.03 -3.90 -8.10
N LEU A 209 1.78 -3.92 -7.63
CA LEU A 209 1.13 -2.79 -6.99
C LEU A 209 1.08 -3.02 -5.47
N ARG A 210 1.70 -2.12 -4.71
CA ARG A 210 1.59 -2.04 -3.26
C ARG A 210 0.87 -0.77 -2.87
N ALA A 211 -0.05 -0.85 -1.92
CA ALA A 211 -0.59 0.34 -1.27
C ALA A 211 -0.58 0.17 0.24
N GLU A 212 -0.26 1.22 0.97
CA GLU A 212 -0.35 1.31 2.42
C GLU A 212 -1.34 2.42 2.76
N LEU A 213 -2.43 2.05 3.43
CA LEU A 213 -3.48 2.97 3.85
C LEU A 213 -3.60 2.97 5.36
N GLN A 214 -3.93 4.13 5.92
CA GLN A 214 -4.29 4.27 7.31
C GLN A 214 -5.71 3.75 7.53
N LEU A 215 -5.86 2.81 8.46
CA LEU A 215 -7.15 2.35 8.93
C LEU A 215 -7.75 3.42 9.86
N THR A 216 -8.95 3.87 9.52
CA THR A 216 -9.76 4.73 10.40
C THR A 216 -11.05 4.00 10.73
N SER A 217 -11.47 4.05 11.99
CA SER A 217 -12.76 3.51 12.41
C SER A 217 -13.94 4.42 12.09
N GLU A 218 -13.67 5.63 11.59
CA GLU A 218 -14.66 6.71 11.51
C GLU A 218 -15.35 6.82 10.14
N SER A 219 -14.81 6.20 9.09
CA SER A 219 -15.41 6.28 7.75
C SER A 219 -15.33 4.95 7.00
N GLU A 220 -16.40 4.15 7.09
CA GLU A 220 -16.58 2.93 6.28
C GLU A 220 -16.56 3.26 4.78
N GLU A 221 -17.18 4.38 4.37
CA GLU A 221 -17.17 4.89 3.00
C GLU A 221 -15.74 5.11 2.48
N ALA A 222 -14.86 5.69 3.30
CA ALA A 222 -13.47 5.91 2.91
C ALA A 222 -12.73 4.59 2.65
N GLN A 223 -12.92 3.60 3.52
CA GLN A 223 -12.29 2.28 3.35
C GLN A 223 -12.77 1.58 2.08
N TYR A 224 -14.09 1.60 1.83
CA TYR A 224 -14.68 1.04 0.62
C TYR A 224 -14.13 1.72 -0.64
N THR A 225 -14.13 3.06 -0.65
CA THR A 225 -13.68 3.85 -1.80
C THR A 225 -12.19 3.67 -2.08
N LEU A 226 -11.36 3.64 -1.03
CA LEU A 226 -9.92 3.42 -1.17
C LEU A 226 -9.58 1.99 -1.61
N LEU A 227 -10.37 0.99 -1.22
CA LEU A 227 -10.20 -0.38 -1.72
C LEU A 227 -10.54 -0.44 -3.22
N GLY A 228 -11.67 0.16 -3.62
CA GLY A 228 -12.03 0.31 -5.03
C GLY A 228 -10.97 1.04 -5.84
N LEU A 229 -10.36 2.10 -5.27
CA LEU A 229 -9.25 2.83 -5.88
C LEU A 229 -8.05 1.91 -6.20
N MET A 230 -7.70 0.97 -5.32
CA MET A 230 -6.56 0.07 -5.56
C MET A 230 -6.82 -0.90 -6.71
N LEU A 231 -8.05 -1.41 -6.82
CA LEU A 231 -8.45 -2.27 -7.93
C LEU A 231 -8.55 -1.47 -9.24
N ARG A 232 -9.10 -0.26 -9.18
CA ARG A 232 -9.15 0.66 -10.32
C ARG A 232 -7.76 1.01 -10.84
N LEU A 233 -6.80 1.25 -9.95
CA LEU A 233 -5.41 1.47 -10.34
C LEU A 233 -4.80 0.24 -11.02
N ALA A 234 -5.06 -0.97 -10.51
CA ALA A 234 -4.63 -2.21 -11.17
C ALA A 234 -5.22 -2.34 -12.59
N ASP A 235 -6.50 -2.02 -12.76
CA ASP A 235 -7.18 -2.04 -14.06
C ASP A 235 -6.62 -0.98 -15.01
N ASN A 236 -6.37 0.25 -14.52
CA ASN A 236 -5.76 1.32 -15.31
C ASN A 236 -4.37 0.92 -15.79
N VAL A 237 -3.56 0.28 -14.95
CA VAL A 237 -2.25 -0.26 -15.33
C VAL A 237 -2.39 -1.35 -16.40
N ALA A 238 -3.36 -2.25 -16.27
CA ALA A 238 -3.59 -3.31 -17.27
C ALA A 238 -4.11 -2.78 -18.61
N ALA A 239 -4.96 -1.76 -18.59
CA ALA A 239 -5.49 -1.08 -19.77
C ALA A 239 -4.44 -0.20 -20.46
N TYR A 240 -3.43 0.27 -19.71
CA TYR A 240 -2.44 1.19 -20.23
C TYR A 240 -1.66 0.60 -21.41
N ARG A 241 -1.54 1.40 -22.47
CA ARG A 241 -0.73 1.13 -23.66
C ARG A 241 0.32 2.22 -23.78
N MET A 242 1.50 1.96 -23.21
CA MET A 242 2.63 2.89 -23.27
C MET A 242 3.02 3.20 -24.71
N SER A 243 3.32 4.47 -24.97
CA SER A 243 3.97 4.89 -26.20
C SER A 243 5.36 4.27 -26.32
N GLN A 244 5.80 3.97 -27.55
CA GLN A 244 7.12 3.37 -27.81
C GLN A 244 8.26 4.23 -27.24
N THR A 245 8.12 5.55 -27.29
CA THR A 245 9.08 6.50 -26.72
C THR A 245 9.23 6.33 -25.22
N VAL A 246 8.12 6.13 -24.49
CA VAL A 246 8.16 5.92 -23.04
C VAL A 246 8.77 4.58 -22.70
N VAL A 247 8.38 3.51 -23.40
CA VAL A 247 8.97 2.17 -23.21
C VAL A 247 10.50 2.24 -23.36
N GLN A 248 11.01 2.86 -24.42
CA GLN A 248 12.46 2.99 -24.65
C GLN A 248 13.17 3.76 -23.53
N LYS A 249 12.55 4.82 -22.98
CA LYS A 249 13.12 5.58 -21.85
C LYS A 249 13.19 4.72 -20.60
N CYS A 250 12.09 4.05 -20.24
CA CYS A 250 12.03 3.19 -19.07
C CYS A 250 13.04 2.03 -19.20
N GLU A 251 13.09 1.36 -20.35
CA GLU A 251 14.08 0.29 -20.60
C GLU A 251 15.53 0.79 -20.52
N LYS A 252 15.82 2.00 -21.01
CA LYS A 252 17.14 2.60 -20.87
C LYS A 252 17.51 2.80 -19.40
N SER A 253 16.57 3.30 -18.60
CA SER A 253 16.76 3.43 -17.14
C SER A 253 17.01 2.08 -16.47
N ARG A 254 16.27 1.01 -16.86
CA ARG A 254 16.52 -0.35 -16.37
C ARG A 254 17.89 -0.90 -16.77
N LYS A 255 18.37 -0.60 -17.98
CA LYS A 255 19.72 -0.98 -18.43
C LYS A 255 20.82 -0.26 -17.64
N GLN A 256 20.66 1.04 -17.41
CA GLN A 256 21.58 1.84 -16.60
C GLN A 256 21.65 1.29 -15.17
N GLN A 257 20.50 0.98 -14.57
CA GLN A 257 20.42 0.36 -13.25
C GLN A 257 21.19 -0.97 -13.19
N LYS A 258 20.96 -1.89 -14.14
CA LYS A 258 21.68 -3.18 -14.15
C LYS A 258 23.19 -2.99 -14.27
N GLN A 259 23.65 -1.96 -14.98
CA GLN A 259 25.08 -1.63 -15.08
C GLN A 259 25.62 -1.10 -13.74
N GLU A 260 24.89 -0.21 -13.07
CA GLU A 260 25.26 0.33 -11.76
C GLU A 260 25.34 -0.75 -10.68
N GLU A 261 24.34 -1.64 -10.62
CA GLU A 261 24.33 -2.79 -9.71
C GLU A 261 25.53 -3.71 -9.96
N GLN A 262 25.84 -4.02 -11.24
CA GLN A 262 27.01 -4.84 -11.59
C GLN A 262 28.34 -4.16 -11.23
N MET A 263 28.45 -2.84 -11.38
CA MET A 263 29.64 -2.10 -10.98
C MET A 263 29.84 -2.12 -9.47
N GLN A 264 28.76 -1.94 -8.68
CA GLN A 264 28.82 -2.00 -7.22
C GLN A 264 29.23 -3.39 -6.73
N VAL A 265 28.67 -4.46 -7.31
CA VAL A 265 29.06 -5.84 -6.95
C VAL A 265 30.54 -6.08 -7.24
N LYS A 266 31.06 -5.59 -8.36
CA LYS A 266 32.49 -5.71 -8.70
C LYS A 266 33.41 -4.90 -7.80
N GLN A 267 32.93 -3.79 -7.22
CA GLN A 267 33.71 -2.98 -6.28
C GLN A 267 33.69 -3.53 -4.84
N ALA A 268 32.71 -4.38 -4.53
CA ALA A 268 32.57 -5.03 -3.23
C ALA A 268 33.28 -6.40 -3.14
N GLN A 269 33.82 -6.89 -4.27
CA GLN A 269 34.65 -8.10 -4.38
C GLN A 269 36.13 -7.74 -4.40
#